data_AF-A0A4Z2J4B3-F1
#
_entry.id   AF-A0A4Z2J4B3-F1
#
_cell.length_a   1.000
_cell.length_b   1.000
_cell.length_c   1.000
_cell.angle_alpha   90.00
_cell.angle_beta   90.00
_cell.angle_gamma   90.00
#
_symmetry.space_group_name_H-M   'P 1'
#
loop_
_entity.id
_entity.type
_entity.pdbx_description
1 polymer ?
#
loop_
_entity_poly.entity_id
_entity_poly.type
_entity_poly.pdbx_seq_one_letter_code
_entity_poly.pdbx_strand_id
1 'polypeptide(L)'
;MKSIPYNTENEDNTPTYHSSMREAAIHKFEAYVDEGSTGVVVNLTVDDRDDPDTGAWRAIYSIINGDPTLSFEIQTNPDNNEGMLSVAKPLDYEATAFHTLLIKVENEDILVPDVGYGPSSTATVHVTVLDINEGPVFFPDPLLVTRMENIPLGSFVASLNATDPDTLQIQSISPPPLCARCRCEADTAGLCSAARLQCAVGREPLDYLARSRQ
;
A
#
# COMPACT_ATOMS: atom_id res chain seq x y z
N MET A 1 -9.67 -50.13 5.36
CA MET A 1 -8.41 -49.44 5.01
C MET A 1 -8.74 -48.45 3.91
N LYS A 2 -8.59 -47.14 4.14
CA LYS A 2 -8.62 -46.16 3.04
C LYS A 2 -7.29 -46.30 2.30
N SER A 3 -7.33 -46.75 1.05
CA SER A 3 -6.18 -46.72 0.16
C SER A 3 -5.75 -45.27 -0.01
N ILE A 4 -4.54 -44.95 0.42
CA ILE A 4 -3.88 -43.70 0.06
C ILE A 4 -3.63 -43.80 -1.45
N PRO A 5 -4.13 -42.88 -2.30
CA PRO A 5 -3.81 -42.92 -3.71
C PRO A 5 -2.29 -42.77 -3.83
N TYR A 6 -1.64 -43.75 -4.45
CA TYR A 6 -0.23 -43.66 -4.79
C TYR A 6 -0.17 -42.67 -5.95
N ASN A 7 0.28 -41.44 -5.67
CA ASN A 7 0.56 -40.48 -6.73
C ASN A 7 1.57 -41.15 -7.69
N THR A 8 1.19 -41.30 -8.96
CA THR A 8 2.04 -41.91 -10.00
C THR A 8 2.96 -40.90 -10.67
N GLU A 9 2.90 -39.64 -10.27
CA GLU A 9 3.82 -38.63 -10.77
C GLU A 9 5.22 -38.76 -10.20
N ASN A 10 6.18 -38.59 -11.10
CA ASN A 10 7.54 -38.23 -10.80
C ASN A 10 7.58 -36.72 -10.51
N GLU A 11 7.79 -36.32 -9.26
CA GLU A 11 7.97 -34.92 -8.81
C GLU A 11 9.29 -34.33 -9.34
N ASP A 12 9.45 -34.30 -10.68
CA ASP A 12 10.67 -33.98 -11.38
C ASP A 12 10.61 -32.67 -12.19
N ASN A 13 9.45 -32.03 -12.23
CA ASN A 13 9.28 -30.68 -12.75
C ASN A 13 9.17 -29.68 -11.60
N THR A 14 9.36 -28.40 -11.94
CA THR A 14 9.27 -27.30 -10.97
C THR A 14 8.53 -26.15 -11.61
N PRO A 15 7.81 -25.33 -10.83
CA PRO A 15 7.03 -24.23 -11.33
C PRO A 15 8.00 -23.15 -11.77
N THR A 16 7.81 -22.70 -13.01
CA THR A 16 8.64 -21.68 -13.63
C THR A 16 7.80 -20.50 -14.04
N TYR A 17 8.24 -19.29 -13.70
CA TYR A 17 7.56 -18.09 -14.16
C TYR A 17 7.67 -17.97 -15.69
N HIS A 18 6.66 -17.38 -16.32
CA HIS A 18 6.68 -17.10 -17.75
C HIS A 18 7.37 -15.76 -18.01
N SER A 19 8.35 -15.69 -18.93
CA SER A 19 9.02 -14.43 -19.29
C SER A 19 8.34 -13.75 -20.48
N SER A 20 8.16 -12.43 -20.40
CA SER A 20 7.69 -11.62 -21.53
C SER A 20 8.82 -11.16 -22.47
N MET A 21 10.10 -11.25 -22.04
CA MET A 21 11.27 -10.88 -22.83
C MET A 21 12.15 -12.11 -23.13
N ARG A 22 12.43 -12.32 -24.42
CA ARG A 22 13.22 -13.47 -24.91
C ARG A 22 14.72 -13.44 -24.56
N GLU A 23 15.25 -12.36 -24.00
CA GLU A 23 16.71 -12.20 -23.84
C GLU A 23 17.07 -11.47 -22.52
N ALA A 24 16.81 -12.12 -21.38
CA ALA A 24 17.63 -12.08 -20.16
C ALA A 24 16.91 -12.86 -19.04
N ALA A 25 17.65 -13.70 -18.32
CA ALA A 25 17.20 -14.67 -17.33
C ALA A 25 16.60 -14.08 -16.03
N ILE A 26 15.64 -13.16 -16.11
CA ILE A 26 14.96 -12.59 -14.95
C ILE A 26 13.47 -12.39 -15.28
N HIS A 27 12.60 -13.11 -14.59
CA HIS A 27 11.15 -12.91 -14.64
C HIS A 27 10.80 -11.62 -13.91
N LYS A 28 10.19 -10.66 -14.61
CA LYS A 28 9.83 -9.35 -14.07
C LYS A 28 8.36 -9.08 -14.29
N PHE A 29 7.70 -8.63 -13.23
CA PHE A 29 6.31 -8.21 -13.25
C PHE A 29 6.21 -6.75 -12.79
N GLU A 30 5.23 -6.03 -13.33
CA GLU A 30 4.90 -4.67 -12.94
C GLU A 30 3.51 -4.67 -12.32
N ALA A 31 3.37 -3.96 -11.21
CA ALA A 31 2.11 -3.77 -10.52
C ALA A 31 1.94 -2.29 -10.18
N TYR A 32 0.68 -1.85 -10.19
CA TYR A 32 0.29 -0.49 -9.86
C TYR A 32 -0.80 -0.54 -8.81
N VAL A 33 -0.68 0.30 -7.80
CA VAL A 33 -1.66 0.37 -6.71
C VAL A 33 -1.81 1.80 -6.26
N ASP A 34 -3.04 2.24 -6.13
CA ASP A 34 -3.34 3.54 -5.52
C ASP A 34 -2.96 3.50 -4.04
N GLU A 35 -2.36 4.56 -3.53
CA GLU A 35 -2.06 4.63 -2.09
C GLU A 35 -3.33 4.55 -1.24
N GLY A 36 -3.17 4.18 0.04
CA GLY A 36 -4.31 3.95 0.93
C GLY A 36 -5.11 2.68 0.62
N SER A 37 -4.94 2.06 -0.55
CA SER A 37 -5.72 0.91 -1.00
C SER A 37 -5.14 -0.43 -0.55
N THR A 38 -6.02 -1.44 -0.49
CA THR A 38 -5.66 -2.83 -0.16
C THR A 38 -6.33 -3.78 -1.15
N GLY A 39 -5.76 -4.97 -1.33
CA GLY A 39 -6.28 -5.98 -2.26
C GLY A 39 -5.26 -6.50 -3.26
N VAL A 40 -5.70 -7.33 -4.21
CA VAL A 40 -4.84 -7.97 -5.22
C VAL A 40 -4.36 -6.94 -6.23
N VAL A 41 -3.04 -6.90 -6.46
CA VAL A 41 -2.38 -5.93 -7.36
C VAL A 41 -1.85 -6.57 -8.63
N VAL A 42 -1.44 -7.85 -8.59
CA VAL A 42 -0.99 -8.58 -9.78
C VAL A 42 -1.10 -10.09 -9.56
N ASN A 43 -1.42 -10.82 -10.63
CA ASN A 43 -1.37 -12.28 -10.66
C ASN A 43 -0.08 -12.74 -11.33
N LEU A 44 0.61 -13.67 -10.70
CA LEU A 44 1.87 -14.23 -11.19
C LEU A 44 1.61 -15.63 -11.74
N THR A 45 1.77 -15.77 -13.05
CA THR A 45 1.56 -17.04 -13.75
C THR A 45 2.83 -17.87 -13.76
N VAL A 46 2.68 -19.16 -13.47
CA VAL A 46 3.76 -20.16 -13.55
C VAL A 46 3.33 -21.31 -14.47
N ASP A 47 4.31 -21.93 -15.11
CA ASP A 47 4.16 -23.18 -15.87
C ASP A 47 4.80 -24.31 -15.07
N ASP A 48 4.02 -25.35 -14.84
CA ASP A 48 4.46 -26.62 -14.26
C ASP A 48 3.89 -27.75 -15.12
N ARG A 49 4.70 -28.79 -15.36
CA ARG A 49 4.37 -29.91 -16.25
C ARG A 49 3.85 -31.13 -15.52
N ASP A 50 3.79 -31.06 -14.20
CA ASP A 50 3.17 -32.06 -13.36
C ASP A 50 1.62 -32.01 -13.47
N ASP A 51 0.94 -32.98 -12.89
CA ASP A 51 -0.49 -33.25 -12.97
C ASP A 51 -1.25 -32.23 -12.10
N PRO A 52 -2.15 -31.42 -12.68
CA PRO A 52 -2.87 -30.39 -11.94
C PRO A 52 -3.66 -30.85 -10.71
N ASP A 53 -3.98 -32.15 -10.61
CA ASP A 53 -4.70 -32.71 -9.48
C ASP A 53 -3.78 -33.14 -8.31
N THR A 54 -2.46 -32.92 -8.39
CA THR A 54 -1.46 -33.34 -7.38
C THR A 54 -0.82 -32.16 -6.62
N GLY A 55 -0.16 -32.47 -5.49
CA GLY A 55 0.67 -31.50 -4.77
C GLY A 55 2.00 -31.21 -5.48
N ALA A 56 2.38 -32.06 -6.44
CA ALA A 56 3.51 -31.83 -7.34
C ALA A 56 3.22 -30.68 -8.30
N TRP A 57 1.98 -30.45 -8.74
CA TRP A 57 1.65 -29.25 -9.53
C TRP A 57 1.28 -28.01 -8.69
N ARG A 58 0.74 -28.20 -7.48
CA ARG A 58 0.27 -27.09 -6.64
C ARG A 58 1.42 -26.19 -6.19
N ALA A 59 1.34 -24.91 -6.56
CA ALA A 59 2.34 -23.91 -6.28
C ALA A 59 2.16 -23.26 -4.91
N ILE A 60 3.26 -23.05 -4.21
CA ILE A 60 3.37 -22.30 -2.96
C ILE A 60 4.27 -21.11 -3.22
N TYR A 61 3.70 -19.92 -3.08
CA TYR A 61 4.40 -18.65 -3.28
C TYR A 61 4.91 -18.09 -1.96
N SER A 62 6.09 -17.49 -1.98
CA SER A 62 6.66 -16.81 -0.81
C SER A 62 7.40 -15.54 -1.22
N ILE A 63 7.26 -14.48 -0.41
CA ILE A 63 8.04 -13.26 -0.54
C ILE A 63 9.34 -13.47 0.23
N ILE A 64 10.45 -13.57 -0.49
CA ILE A 64 11.77 -13.85 0.10
C ILE A 64 12.62 -12.58 0.29
N ASN A 65 12.24 -11.46 -0.35
CA ASN A 65 12.87 -10.16 -0.15
C ASN A 65 11.95 -9.00 -0.57
N GLY A 66 12.26 -7.78 -0.12
CA GLY A 66 11.62 -6.55 -0.56
C GLY A 66 10.45 -6.05 0.30
N ASP A 67 10.02 -6.81 1.31
CA ASP A 67 8.91 -6.43 2.19
C ASP A 67 9.31 -6.38 3.68
N PRO A 68 10.05 -5.34 4.12
CA PRO A 68 10.46 -5.22 5.52
C PRO A 68 9.32 -4.86 6.48
N THR A 69 8.24 -4.27 5.97
CA THR A 69 7.10 -3.78 6.77
C THR A 69 5.95 -4.78 6.84
N LEU A 70 6.05 -5.91 6.13
CA LEU A 70 4.98 -6.90 5.97
C LEU A 70 3.70 -6.23 5.45
N SER A 71 3.86 -5.42 4.40
CA SER A 71 2.76 -4.72 3.74
C SER A 71 2.16 -5.53 2.60
N PHE A 72 2.87 -6.54 2.11
CA PHE A 72 2.46 -7.39 1.00
C PHE A 72 2.15 -8.81 1.46
N GLU A 73 1.22 -9.45 0.80
CA GLU A 73 0.86 -10.85 1.00
C GLU A 73 0.66 -11.52 -0.35
N ILE A 74 1.09 -12.76 -0.49
CA ILE A 74 0.87 -13.57 -1.69
C ILE A 74 0.14 -14.85 -1.33
N GLN A 75 -0.91 -15.16 -2.09
CA GLN A 75 -1.70 -16.37 -1.92
C GLN A 75 -1.80 -17.12 -3.25
N THR A 76 -1.84 -18.45 -3.20
CA THR A 76 -2.09 -19.27 -4.38
C THR A 76 -3.58 -19.27 -4.69
N ASN A 77 -3.94 -18.95 -5.92
CA ASN A 77 -5.29 -19.12 -6.41
C ASN A 77 -5.59 -20.61 -6.61
N PRO A 78 -6.60 -21.17 -5.92
CA PRO A 78 -6.91 -22.61 -5.98
C PRO A 78 -7.45 -23.06 -7.34
N ASP A 79 -7.97 -22.14 -8.17
CA ASP A 79 -8.62 -22.49 -9.44
C ASP A 79 -7.64 -22.60 -10.62
N ASN A 80 -6.56 -21.82 -10.59
CA ASN A 80 -5.63 -21.70 -11.72
C ASN A 80 -4.14 -21.70 -11.32
N ASN A 81 -3.83 -21.91 -10.03
CA ASN A 81 -2.47 -21.98 -9.49
C ASN A 81 -1.64 -20.71 -9.66
N GLU A 82 -2.28 -19.58 -9.97
CA GLU A 82 -1.60 -18.28 -10.06
C GLU A 82 -1.30 -17.73 -8.67
N GLY A 83 -0.16 -17.05 -8.52
CA GLY A 83 0.18 -16.32 -7.31
C GLY A 83 -0.52 -14.96 -7.31
N MET A 84 -1.53 -14.77 -6.46
CA MET A 84 -2.19 -13.49 -6.27
C MET A 84 -1.41 -12.65 -5.26
N LEU A 85 -0.59 -11.73 -5.76
CA LEU A 85 0.10 -10.76 -4.93
C LEU A 85 -0.87 -9.63 -4.56
N SER A 86 -0.93 -9.31 -3.27
CA SER A 86 -1.86 -8.34 -2.70
C SER A 86 -1.18 -7.41 -1.70
N VAL A 87 -1.78 -6.24 -1.52
CA VAL A 87 -1.42 -5.27 -0.49
C VAL A 87 -2.30 -5.53 0.73
N ALA A 88 -1.67 -5.96 1.82
CA ALA A 88 -2.33 -6.26 3.10
C ALA A 88 -2.37 -5.04 4.02
N LYS A 89 -1.40 -4.13 3.91
CA LYS A 89 -1.37 -2.85 4.63
C LYS A 89 -1.33 -1.70 3.64
N PRO A 90 -2.15 -0.66 3.82
CA PRO A 90 -2.12 0.52 2.96
C PRO A 90 -0.70 1.06 2.78
N LEU A 91 -0.34 1.31 1.53
CA LEU A 91 0.91 1.98 1.18
C LEU A 91 0.69 3.50 1.16
N ASP A 92 1.78 4.23 1.29
CA ASP A 92 1.83 5.69 1.39
C ASP A 92 2.88 6.17 0.38
N TYR A 93 2.44 6.95 -0.62
CA TYR A 93 3.27 7.39 -1.73
C TYR A 93 4.42 8.28 -1.24
N GLU A 94 4.10 9.23 -0.36
CA GLU A 94 5.02 10.17 0.30
C GLU A 94 6.12 9.44 1.08
N ALA A 95 5.81 8.28 1.67
CA ALA A 95 6.78 7.45 2.37
C ALA A 95 7.66 6.66 1.41
N THR A 96 7.07 5.90 0.48
CA THR A 96 7.82 5.07 -0.49
C THR A 96 6.97 4.77 -1.73
N ALA A 97 7.25 5.47 -2.82
CA ALA A 97 6.55 5.28 -4.10
C ALA A 97 6.89 3.98 -4.86
N PHE A 98 8.03 3.33 -4.57
CA PHE A 98 8.51 2.18 -5.34
C PHE A 98 8.95 1.02 -4.43
N HIS A 99 8.39 -0.16 -4.66
CA HIS A 99 8.79 -1.39 -3.99
C HIS A 99 9.32 -2.42 -4.99
N THR A 100 10.37 -3.14 -4.61
CA THR A 100 10.95 -4.23 -5.40
C THR A 100 10.88 -5.51 -4.57
N LEU A 101 9.97 -6.40 -4.93
CA LEU A 101 9.73 -7.66 -4.24
C LEU A 101 10.45 -8.80 -4.97
N LEU A 102 11.02 -9.73 -4.21
CA LEU A 102 11.56 -10.97 -4.74
C LEU A 102 10.67 -12.12 -4.28
N ILE A 103 10.07 -12.83 -5.23
CA ILE A 103 9.07 -13.85 -4.97
C ILE A 103 9.59 -15.19 -5.48
N LYS A 104 9.54 -16.19 -4.61
CA LYS A 104 9.88 -17.58 -4.92
C LYS A 104 8.60 -18.40 -5.04
N VAL A 105 8.59 -19.36 -5.95
CA VAL A 105 7.56 -20.38 -6.07
C VAL A 105 8.18 -21.76 -5.87
N GLU A 106 7.46 -22.64 -5.17
CA GLU A 106 7.83 -24.03 -4.92
C GLU A 106 6.59 -24.92 -5.07
N ASN A 107 6.76 -26.21 -5.27
CA ASN A 107 5.66 -27.19 -5.21
C ASN A 107 5.28 -27.46 -3.75
N GLU A 108 4.04 -27.89 -3.53
CA GLU A 108 3.58 -28.33 -2.21
C GLU A 108 4.26 -29.65 -1.80
N ASP A 109 4.38 -30.58 -2.74
CA ASP A 109 5.09 -31.83 -2.54
C ASP A 109 6.61 -31.65 -2.67
N ILE A 110 7.36 -32.56 -2.05
CA ILE A 110 8.82 -32.50 -2.03
C ILE A 110 9.34 -33.11 -3.33
N LEU A 111 10.17 -32.37 -4.06
CA LEU A 111 10.82 -32.85 -5.28
C LEU A 111 11.64 -34.14 -5.08
N VAL A 112 11.77 -34.91 -6.15
CA VAL A 112 12.66 -36.08 -6.16
C VAL A 112 14.13 -35.66 -5.92
N PRO A 113 14.97 -36.56 -5.34
CA PRO A 113 16.40 -36.31 -5.23
C PRO A 113 17.01 -35.92 -6.59
N ASP A 114 17.98 -35.00 -6.56
CA ASP A 114 18.69 -34.45 -7.73
C ASP A 114 17.92 -33.40 -8.57
N VAL A 115 16.64 -33.15 -8.27
CA VAL A 115 15.87 -32.02 -8.82
C VAL A 115 15.84 -30.88 -7.80
N GLY A 116 15.93 -29.63 -8.29
CA GLY A 116 15.93 -28.47 -7.41
C GLY A 116 15.44 -27.21 -8.10
N TYR A 117 14.88 -26.31 -7.31
CA TYR A 117 14.38 -25.02 -7.79
C TYR A 117 15.50 -24.16 -8.36
N GLY A 118 15.37 -23.81 -9.64
CA GLY A 118 16.29 -22.94 -10.35
C GLY A 118 15.94 -21.45 -10.22
N PRO A 119 16.73 -20.57 -10.86
CA PRO A 119 16.42 -19.14 -10.93
C PRO A 119 15.06 -18.83 -11.59
N SER A 120 14.55 -19.75 -12.42
CA SER A 120 13.25 -19.65 -13.06
C SER A 120 12.06 -19.75 -12.10
N SER A 121 12.28 -20.31 -10.91
CA SER A 121 11.30 -20.36 -9.81
C SER A 121 11.34 -19.08 -8.95
N THR A 122 12.08 -18.06 -9.38
CA THR A 122 12.12 -16.75 -8.72
C THR A 122 11.75 -15.65 -9.72
N ALA A 123 10.96 -14.68 -9.27
CA ALA A 123 10.58 -13.50 -10.03
C ALA A 123 10.76 -12.22 -9.20
N THR A 124 11.01 -11.12 -9.89
CA THR A 124 11.04 -9.79 -9.31
C THR A 124 9.76 -9.05 -9.67
N VAL A 125 9.07 -8.48 -8.68
CA VAL A 125 7.88 -7.66 -8.90
C VAL A 125 8.18 -6.22 -8.54
N HIS A 126 7.98 -5.31 -9.49
CA HIS A 126 8.09 -3.87 -9.26
C HIS A 126 6.70 -3.32 -9.00
N VAL A 127 6.46 -2.87 -7.77
CA VAL A 127 5.20 -2.23 -7.40
C VAL A 127 5.42 -0.73 -7.42
N THR A 128 4.60 -0.03 -8.20
CA THR A 128 4.54 1.43 -8.24
C THR A 128 3.29 1.88 -7.50
N VAL A 129 3.48 2.67 -6.44
CA VAL A 129 2.39 3.34 -5.74
C VAL A 129 1.99 4.56 -6.55
N LEU A 130 0.69 4.72 -6.81
CA LEU A 130 0.12 5.87 -7.48
C LEU A 130 -0.34 6.88 -6.42
N ASP A 131 0.18 8.09 -6.55
CA ASP A 131 -0.15 9.27 -5.73
C ASP A 131 -1.65 9.63 -5.90
N ILE A 132 -2.35 9.70 -4.77
CA ILE A 132 -3.73 10.13 -4.63
C ILE A 132 -3.77 11.35 -3.73
N ASN A 133 -4.05 12.50 -4.34
CA ASN A 133 -4.18 13.80 -3.68
C ASN A 133 -4.89 13.75 -2.32
N GLU A 134 -4.14 13.90 -1.23
CA GLU A 134 -4.63 13.80 0.14
C GLU A 134 -5.01 15.17 0.72
N GLY A 135 -6.03 15.22 1.57
CA GLY A 135 -6.40 16.49 2.23
C GLY A 135 -5.35 16.92 3.28
N PRO A 136 -5.21 18.23 3.56
CA PRO A 136 -4.30 18.70 4.58
C PRO A 136 -4.67 18.16 5.98
N VAL A 137 -3.66 17.69 6.69
CA VAL A 137 -3.76 17.17 8.05
C VAL A 137 -3.56 18.31 9.05
N PHE A 138 -4.40 18.36 10.08
CA PHE A 138 -4.33 19.39 11.12
C PHE A 138 -3.66 18.86 12.39
N PHE A 139 -2.84 19.69 13.04
CA PHE A 139 -2.23 19.38 14.34
C PHE A 139 -2.33 20.56 15.31
N PRO A 140 -2.82 20.35 16.54
CA PRO A 140 -3.31 19.09 17.10
C PRO A 140 -4.71 18.70 16.57
N ASP A 141 -4.97 17.39 16.48
CA ASP A 141 -6.29 16.81 16.15
C ASP A 141 -6.64 15.68 17.16
N PRO A 142 -7.74 15.79 17.95
CA PRO A 142 -8.66 16.92 18.00
C PRO A 142 -8.05 18.12 18.73
N LEU A 143 -8.27 19.32 18.21
CA LEU A 143 -7.98 20.56 18.92
C LEU A 143 -9.04 20.79 20.02
N LEU A 144 -8.67 20.53 21.26
CA LEU A 144 -9.52 20.83 22.43
C LEU A 144 -9.33 22.29 22.86
N VAL A 145 -10.41 23.07 22.77
CA VAL A 145 -10.43 24.47 23.20
C VAL A 145 -11.41 24.66 24.34
N THR A 146 -10.92 25.02 25.52
CA THR A 146 -11.76 25.50 26.63
C THR A 146 -11.81 27.03 26.62
N ARG A 147 -13.02 27.59 26.62
CA ARG A 147 -13.25 29.04 26.68
C ARG A 147 -14.07 29.44 27.90
N MET A 148 -13.84 30.65 28.40
CA MET A 148 -14.80 31.32 29.28
C MET A 148 -15.90 31.96 28.43
N GLU A 149 -17.15 31.90 28.89
CA GLU A 149 -18.32 32.39 28.15
C GLU A 149 -18.30 33.91 27.89
N ASN A 150 -17.48 34.66 28.62
CA ASN A 150 -17.42 36.13 28.60
C ASN A 150 -16.21 36.70 27.85
N ILE A 151 -15.60 35.94 26.94
CA ILE A 151 -14.46 36.42 26.15
C ILE A 151 -14.97 37.34 25.00
N PRO A 152 -14.41 38.55 24.82
CA PRO A 152 -14.81 39.46 23.75
C PRO A 152 -14.69 38.85 22.35
N LEU A 153 -15.58 39.24 21.44
CA LEU A 153 -15.50 38.87 20.02
C LEU A 153 -14.12 39.23 19.44
N GLY A 154 -13.55 38.33 18.65
CA GLY A 154 -12.23 38.52 18.04
C GLY A 154 -11.03 38.23 18.96
N SER A 155 -11.23 37.88 20.24
CA SER A 155 -10.11 37.42 21.09
C SER A 155 -9.51 36.11 20.56
N PHE A 156 -8.19 35.99 20.72
CA PHE A 156 -7.43 34.78 20.38
C PHE A 156 -7.77 33.60 21.30
N VAL A 157 -7.60 32.39 20.78
CA VAL A 157 -8.23 31.19 21.29
C VAL A 157 -7.27 30.03 21.25
N ALA A 158 -6.82 29.72 20.05
CA ALA A 158 -6.02 28.57 19.74
C ALA A 158 -5.32 28.81 18.41
N SER A 159 -4.20 28.12 18.24
CA SER A 159 -3.48 28.01 16.99
C SER A 159 -3.38 26.54 16.64
N LEU A 160 -3.53 26.22 15.37
CA LEU A 160 -3.33 24.88 14.82
C LEU A 160 -2.47 25.00 13.56
N ASN A 161 -1.74 23.94 13.26
CA ASN A 161 -0.96 23.81 12.04
C ASN A 161 -1.74 22.93 11.08
N ALA A 162 -1.67 23.25 9.80
CA ALA A 162 -2.12 22.39 8.72
C ALA A 162 -0.91 22.04 7.87
N THR A 163 -0.79 20.79 7.49
CA THR A 163 0.26 20.31 6.59
C THR A 163 -0.40 19.40 5.56
N ASP A 164 -0.20 19.74 4.30
CA ASP A 164 -0.52 18.89 3.18
C ASP A 164 0.59 17.84 3.04
N PRO A 165 0.29 16.54 3.17
CA PRO A 165 1.29 15.50 3.00
C PRO A 165 1.80 15.45 1.55
N ASP A 166 0.96 15.80 0.56
CA ASP A 166 1.29 15.71 -0.86
C ASP A 166 2.55 16.53 -1.18
N THR A 167 3.58 15.86 -1.69
CA THR A 167 4.85 16.51 -2.02
C THR A 167 4.86 17.15 -3.42
N LEU A 168 4.08 16.60 -4.34
CA LEU A 168 4.02 17.03 -5.74
C LEU A 168 2.71 17.76 -6.09
N GLN A 169 1.68 17.67 -5.24
CA GLN A 169 0.37 18.28 -5.46
C GLN A 169 0.13 19.38 -4.42
N ILE A 170 0.31 20.65 -4.82
CA ILE A 170 0.15 21.77 -3.88
C ILE A 170 -1.32 22.19 -3.85
N GLN A 171 -1.97 22.06 -2.69
CA GLN A 171 -3.34 22.49 -2.52
C GLN A 171 -3.48 23.84 -1.81
N SER A 172 -4.70 24.40 -1.89
CA SER A 172 -5.07 25.60 -1.15
C SER A 172 -5.65 25.21 0.22
N ILE A 173 -4.88 25.43 1.28
CA ILE A 173 -5.35 25.20 2.65
C ILE A 173 -6.30 26.33 3.07
N SER A 174 -7.58 25.99 3.34
CA SER A 174 -8.57 26.94 3.84
C SER A 174 -8.93 26.68 5.32
N PRO A 175 -9.12 27.74 6.13
CA PRO A 175 -9.51 27.58 7.53
C PRO A 175 -10.88 26.95 7.68
N PRO A 176 -11.10 26.12 8.72
CA PRO A 176 -12.45 25.82 9.15
C PRO A 176 -13.17 27.13 9.53
N PRO A 177 -14.51 27.20 9.40
CA PRO A 177 -15.30 28.44 9.54
C PRO A 177 -15.15 29.18 10.89
N LEU A 178 -14.51 28.55 11.86
CA LEU A 178 -14.27 29.06 13.22
C LEU A 178 -12.94 29.80 13.38
N CYS A 179 -12.05 29.64 12.41
CA CYS A 179 -10.72 30.21 12.48
C CYS A 179 -10.67 31.50 11.66
N ALA A 180 -10.64 32.62 12.38
CA ALA A 180 -10.85 33.94 11.77
C ALA A 180 -9.62 34.46 11.01
N ARG A 181 -8.43 33.86 11.15
CA ARG A 181 -7.22 34.30 10.45
C ARG A 181 -6.25 33.15 10.16
N CYS A 182 -5.97 32.88 8.90
CA CYS A 182 -4.82 32.06 8.48
C CYS A 182 -3.62 32.96 8.17
N ARG A 183 -2.42 32.55 8.61
CA ARG A 183 -1.17 33.09 8.11
C ARG A 183 -0.34 31.92 7.60
N CYS A 184 -0.23 31.78 6.29
CA CYS A 184 0.68 30.80 5.70
C CYS A 184 2.13 31.24 5.92
N GLU A 185 3.01 30.30 6.26
CA GLU A 185 4.46 30.49 6.23
C GLU A 185 4.97 29.80 4.95
N ALA A 186 5.20 30.60 3.88
CA ALA A 186 5.63 30.27 2.50
C ALA A 186 4.55 29.65 1.56
N ASP A 187 4.31 30.05 0.30
CA ASP A 187 5.08 30.83 -0.70
C ASP A 187 4.25 31.92 -1.42
N THR A 188 4.94 32.74 -2.22
CA THR A 188 4.55 33.98 -2.96
C THR A 188 3.28 33.94 -3.84
N ALA A 189 2.50 32.86 -3.84
CA ALA A 189 1.31 32.69 -4.68
C ALA A 189 0.04 32.20 -3.95
N GLY A 190 0.06 32.01 -2.62
CA GLY A 190 -1.13 31.55 -1.87
C GLY A 190 -1.46 30.05 -2.00
N LEU A 191 -0.54 29.28 -2.59
CA LEU A 191 -0.51 27.82 -2.61
C LEU A 191 0.55 27.40 -1.58
N CYS A 192 0.18 26.60 -0.57
CA CYS A 192 1.04 26.32 0.58
C CYS A 192 0.85 24.88 1.05
N SER A 193 1.94 24.11 1.13
CA SER A 193 1.95 22.77 1.75
C SER A 193 1.91 22.81 3.28
N ALA A 194 2.06 23.99 3.89
CA ALA A 194 1.86 24.17 5.32
C ALA A 194 1.27 25.55 5.65
N ALA A 195 0.41 25.61 6.67
CA ALA A 195 -0.17 26.86 7.14
C ALA A 195 -0.35 26.86 8.67
N ARG A 196 -0.18 28.04 9.28
CA ARG A 196 -0.53 28.26 10.69
C ARG A 196 -1.85 29.00 10.79
N LEU A 197 -2.85 28.35 11.36
CA LEU A 197 -4.19 28.88 11.51
C LEU A 197 -4.38 29.40 12.94
N GLN A 198 -4.89 30.63 13.06
CA GLN A 198 -5.25 31.25 14.33
C GLN A 198 -6.77 31.39 14.42
N CYS A 199 -7.35 30.84 15.48
CA CYS A 199 -8.79 30.86 15.70
C CYS A 199 -9.16 31.98 16.69
N ALA A 200 -10.30 32.62 16.45
CA ALA A 200 -10.82 33.74 17.24
C ALA A 200 -12.23 33.43 17.76
N VAL A 201 -12.76 34.19 18.73
CA VAL A 201 -14.18 34.08 19.11
C VAL A 201 -15.06 34.52 17.92
N GLY A 202 -15.86 33.57 17.40
CA GLY A 202 -16.87 33.81 16.36
C GLY A 202 -18.20 34.31 16.92
N ARG A 203 -19.15 34.66 16.05
CA ARG A 203 -20.48 35.18 16.44
C ARG A 203 -21.54 34.09 16.69
N GLU A 204 -21.28 32.82 16.34
CA GLU A 204 -22.27 31.73 16.46
C GLU A 204 -22.00 30.80 17.66
N PRO A 205 -23.03 30.44 18.46
CA PRO A 205 -22.92 29.57 19.62
C PRO A 205 -23.29 28.12 19.26
N LEU A 206 -22.34 27.31 18.79
CA LEU A 206 -22.53 25.85 18.71
C LEU A 206 -21.23 25.13 19.07
N ASP A 207 -21.32 23.92 19.59
CA ASP A 207 -20.16 23.07 19.87
C ASP A 207 -19.43 22.74 18.56
N TYR A 208 -18.16 23.09 18.47
CA TYR A 208 -17.42 22.97 17.22
C TYR A 208 -16.19 22.07 17.38
N LEU A 209 -16.33 20.83 16.94
CA LEU A 209 -15.20 19.96 16.62
C LEU A 209 -14.64 20.39 15.27
N ALA A 210 -13.38 20.84 15.21
CA ALA A 210 -12.64 20.86 13.95
C ALA A 210 -12.41 19.39 13.57
N ARG A 211 -13.12 18.89 12.55
CA ARG A 211 -12.85 17.60 11.93
C ARG A 211 -12.33 17.86 10.53
N SER A 212 -11.35 17.09 10.08
CA SER A 212 -11.08 16.96 8.65
C SER A 212 -12.37 16.53 7.96
N ARG A 213 -12.76 17.23 6.88
CA ARG A 213 -13.74 16.68 5.93
C ARG A 213 -12.90 16.01 4.84
N GLN A 214 -13.05 14.68 4.74
CA GLN A 214 -12.70 13.90 3.57
C GLN A 214 -13.55 14.36 2.38
#